data_AF-A0A0J8TTN0-F1
#
_entry.id   AF-A0A0J8TTN0-F1
#
_cell.length_a   1.000
_cell.length_b   1.000
_cell.length_c   1.000
_cell.angle_alpha   90.00
_cell.angle_beta   90.00
_cell.angle_gamma   90.00
#
_symmetry.space_group_name_H-M   'P 1'
#
loop_
_entity.id
_entity.type
_entity.pdbx_description
1 polymer ?
#
loop_
_entity_poly.entity_id
_entity_poly.type
_entity_poly.pdbx_seq_one_letter_code
_entity_poly.pdbx_strand_id
1 'polypeptide(L)'
;METEAPSASERVVLRVGESQYFTTVGTLVEKSQYFKSYFSGAWPIEKEEDGSIFIEGDPHAFDYVMQYLRRGTFPLAFDVQRGHNYSMYSRVLEEAKYFQCPLLVAWLEDACYNKCVTWRVETTIQEATELASSGNGSTRDPKFSPYSKCAEKVYECPRGIPGHRGGKACGRKCRNAQGNDPREFDTESVIEKWIVARTEYLPHLGWMTDSGKDFLAHLATRPTLDMNPGLCERAFISRRMKALLCYLLLF
;
A
#
# COMPACT_ATOMS: atom_id res chain seq x y z
N MET A 1 -9.02 -8.61 48.45
CA MET A 1 -7.68 -8.09 48.09
C MET A 1 -7.91 -7.13 46.94
N GLU A 2 -7.91 -5.83 47.22
CA GLU A 2 -8.15 -4.82 46.18
C GLU A 2 -7.01 -4.90 45.18
N THR A 3 -7.34 -5.18 43.91
CA THR A 3 -6.35 -5.33 42.85
C THR A 3 -6.04 -3.92 42.36
N GLU A 4 -4.93 -3.36 42.81
CA GLU A 4 -4.51 -2.02 42.42
C GLU A 4 -4.22 -1.98 40.91
N ALA A 5 -4.67 -0.93 40.22
CA ALA A 5 -4.48 -0.81 38.78
C ALA A 5 -2.99 -0.69 38.43
N PRO A 6 -2.51 -1.36 37.37
CA PRO A 6 -1.11 -1.37 37.01
C PRO A 6 -0.61 0.02 36.57
N SER A 7 0.64 0.34 36.90
CA SER A 7 1.22 1.63 36.54
C SER A 7 1.51 1.71 35.04
N ALA A 8 1.46 2.91 34.45
CA ALA A 8 1.76 3.09 33.01
C ALA A 8 3.17 2.63 32.59
N SER A 9 4.12 2.62 33.52
CA SER A 9 5.50 2.16 33.30
C SER A 9 5.69 0.65 33.50
N GLU A 10 4.65 -0.05 33.96
CA GLU A 10 4.71 -1.50 34.18
C GLU A 10 4.94 -2.23 32.86
N ARG A 11 5.95 -3.11 32.84
CA ARG A 11 6.28 -3.95 31.70
C ARG A 11 5.39 -5.17 31.68
N VAL A 12 4.81 -5.47 30.53
CA VAL A 12 3.94 -6.62 30.30
C VAL A 12 4.39 -7.38 29.06
N VAL A 13 4.11 -8.69 29.07
CA VAL A 13 4.27 -9.56 27.90
C VAL A 13 2.86 -9.96 27.45
N LEU A 14 2.48 -9.57 26.25
CA LEU A 14 1.25 -10.03 25.63
C LEU A 14 1.56 -11.22 24.73
N ARG A 15 0.76 -12.29 24.84
CA ARG A 15 0.79 -13.41 23.91
C ARG A 15 -0.46 -13.36 23.05
N VAL A 16 -0.29 -13.04 21.77
CA VAL A 16 -1.38 -12.99 20.78
C VAL A 16 -1.15 -14.12 19.80
N GLY A 17 -2.00 -15.15 19.85
CA GLY A 17 -1.76 -16.40 19.12
C GLY A 17 -0.42 -17.02 19.50
N GLU A 18 0.45 -17.24 18.51
CA GLU A 18 1.81 -17.76 18.68
C GLU A 18 2.89 -16.68 18.92
N SER A 19 2.55 -15.39 18.85
CA SER A 19 3.53 -14.30 18.98
C SER A 19 3.52 -13.64 20.36
N GLN A 20 4.70 -13.23 20.82
CA GLN A 20 4.90 -12.52 22.08
C GLN A 20 5.33 -11.08 21.85
N TYR A 21 4.71 -10.15 22.59
CA TYR A 21 4.94 -8.73 22.50
C TYR A 21 5.35 -8.16 23.85
N PHE A 22 6.56 -7.63 23.91
CA PHE A 22 7.10 -6.95 25.09
C PHE A 22 6.78 -5.46 25.00
N THR A 23 6.10 -4.92 26.00
CA THR A 23 5.66 -3.52 26.01
C THR A 23 5.36 -3.03 27.42
N THR A 24 4.79 -1.83 27.55
CA THR A 24 4.29 -1.29 28.82
C THR A 24 2.79 -1.10 28.77
N VAL A 25 2.15 -1.10 29.94
CA VAL A 25 0.71 -0.80 30.07
C VAL A 25 0.39 0.56 29.44
N GLY A 26 1.25 1.57 29.67
CA GLY A 26 1.09 2.90 29.09
C GLY A 26 0.97 2.90 27.57
N THR A 27 1.81 2.13 26.86
CA THR A 27 1.72 1.99 25.39
C THR A 27 0.39 1.39 24.94
N LEU A 28 -0.12 0.40 25.67
CA LEU A 28 -1.36 -0.29 25.31
C LEU A 28 -2.59 0.59 25.52
N VAL A 29 -2.67 1.28 26.67
CA VAL A 29 -3.88 2.04 27.05
C VAL A 29 -4.00 3.39 26.36
N GLU A 30 -2.92 3.93 25.79
CA GLU A 30 -2.91 5.28 25.22
C GLU A 30 -3.88 5.42 24.03
N LYS A 31 -3.92 4.40 23.16
CA LYS A 31 -4.63 4.44 21.87
C LYS A 31 -5.69 3.34 21.70
N SER A 32 -5.82 2.44 22.66
CA SER A 32 -6.81 1.35 22.65
C SER A 32 -7.76 1.46 23.83
N GLN A 33 -9.07 1.50 23.55
CA GLN A 33 -10.08 1.46 24.60
C GLN A 33 -10.19 0.07 25.23
N TYR A 34 -9.94 -1.00 24.45
CA TYR A 34 -9.89 -2.37 24.93
C TYR A 34 -8.87 -2.51 26.06
N PHE A 35 -7.62 -2.10 25.81
CA PHE A 35 -6.56 -2.20 26.81
C PHE A 35 -6.78 -1.25 27.98
N LYS A 36 -7.35 -0.06 27.74
CA LYS A 36 -7.72 0.86 28.81
C LYS A 36 -8.74 0.24 29.78
N SER A 37 -9.73 -0.48 29.26
CA SER A 37 -10.68 -1.24 30.08
C SER A 37 -10.02 -2.47 30.72
N TYR A 38 -9.19 -3.20 29.98
CA TYR A 38 -8.52 -4.41 30.45
C TYR A 38 -7.57 -4.13 31.64
N PHE A 39 -6.81 -3.03 31.58
CA PHE A 39 -5.88 -2.60 32.64
C PHE A 39 -6.50 -1.57 33.60
N SER A 40 -7.84 -1.48 33.67
CA SER A 40 -8.52 -0.54 34.57
C SER A 40 -8.48 -0.95 36.05
N GLY A 41 -8.11 -2.19 36.35
CA GLY A 41 -8.19 -2.77 37.70
C GLY A 41 -9.60 -3.24 38.09
N ALA A 42 -10.59 -3.10 37.20
CA ALA A 42 -11.97 -3.53 37.47
C ALA A 42 -12.12 -5.05 37.54
N TRP A 43 -11.21 -5.80 36.90
CA TRP A 43 -11.23 -7.26 36.84
C TRP A 43 -9.83 -7.82 37.07
N PRO A 44 -9.69 -8.99 37.71
CA PRO A 44 -8.40 -9.67 37.82
C PRO A 44 -7.89 -10.05 36.42
N ILE A 45 -6.63 -9.76 36.15
CA ILE A 45 -5.96 -10.14 34.91
C ILE A 45 -5.38 -11.54 35.09
N GLU A 46 -5.88 -12.49 34.31
CA GLU A 46 -5.33 -13.84 34.25
C GLU A 46 -3.99 -13.80 33.52
N LYS A 47 -2.92 -14.25 34.19
CA LYS A 47 -1.58 -14.41 33.63
C LYS A 47 -1.27 -15.90 33.51
N GLU A 48 -0.54 -16.26 32.46
CA GLU A 48 0.03 -17.60 32.30
C GLU A 48 1.11 -17.87 33.37
N GLU A 49 1.58 -19.12 33.47
CA GLU A 49 2.62 -19.51 34.45
C GLU A 49 3.92 -18.70 34.30
N ASP A 50 4.23 -18.25 33.09
CA ASP A 50 5.40 -17.42 32.77
C ASP A 50 5.15 -15.91 33.01
N GLY A 51 3.96 -15.54 33.48
CA GLY A 51 3.54 -14.16 33.74
C GLY A 51 3.05 -13.39 32.52
N SER A 52 2.97 -14.01 31.34
CA SER A 52 2.42 -13.40 30.13
C SER A 52 0.89 -13.34 30.16
N ILE A 53 0.32 -12.44 29.37
CA ILE A 53 -1.14 -12.26 29.24
C ILE A 53 -1.57 -12.81 27.88
N PHE A 54 -2.35 -13.88 27.88
CA PHE A 54 -2.87 -14.47 26.65
C PHE A 54 -4.08 -13.68 26.12
N ILE A 55 -4.07 -13.40 24.82
CA ILE A 55 -5.15 -12.72 24.11
C ILE A 55 -5.41 -13.45 22.80
N GLU A 56 -6.67 -13.75 22.52
CA GLU A 56 -7.10 -14.31 21.25
C GLU A 56 -7.04 -13.24 20.15
N GLY A 57 -6.32 -13.49 19.06
CA GLY A 57 -6.18 -12.60 17.91
C GLY A 57 -5.23 -13.14 16.84
N ASP A 58 -5.23 -12.54 15.65
CA ASP A 58 -4.30 -12.85 14.56
C ASP A 58 -2.96 -12.11 14.76
N PRO A 59 -1.84 -12.81 15.07
CA PRO A 59 -0.56 -12.15 15.36
C PRO A 59 -0.04 -11.32 14.18
N HIS A 60 -0.26 -11.77 12.94
CA HIS A 60 0.23 -11.05 11.77
C HIS A 60 -0.48 -9.71 11.55
N ALA A 61 -1.78 -9.64 11.85
CA ALA A 61 -2.53 -8.39 11.79
C ALA A 61 -2.25 -7.53 13.04
N PHE A 62 -2.06 -8.16 14.20
CA PHE A 62 -1.73 -7.48 15.44
C PHE A 62 -0.36 -6.80 15.40
N ASP A 63 0.60 -7.27 14.62
CA ASP A 63 1.88 -6.57 14.39
C ASP A 63 1.69 -5.10 13.96
N TYR A 64 0.69 -4.85 13.11
CA TYR A 64 0.35 -3.50 12.65
C TYR A 64 -0.36 -2.69 13.74
N VAL A 65 -1.27 -3.32 14.50
CA VAL A 65 -1.93 -2.69 15.65
C VAL A 65 -0.88 -2.30 16.70
N MET A 66 0.07 -3.18 17.00
CA MET A 66 1.12 -2.93 17.98
C MET A 66 2.06 -1.79 17.55
N GLN A 67 2.40 -1.71 16.26
CA GLN A 67 3.15 -0.57 15.71
C GLN A 67 2.38 0.74 15.85
N TYR A 68 1.07 0.71 15.56
CA TYR A 68 0.18 1.85 15.77
C TYR A 68 0.13 2.28 17.24
N LEU A 69 -0.05 1.35 18.19
CA LEU A 69 -0.07 1.67 19.63
C LEU A 69 1.25 2.31 20.09
N ARG A 70 2.40 1.86 19.56
CA ARG A 70 3.73 2.38 19.92
C ARG A 70 4.04 3.76 19.35
N ARG A 71 3.59 4.07 18.13
CA ARG A 71 4.08 5.22 17.35
C ARG A 71 3.00 6.12 16.76
N GLY A 72 1.74 5.70 16.78
CA GLY A 72 0.64 6.38 16.10
C GLY A 72 0.72 6.31 14.58
N THR A 73 1.57 5.43 14.03
CA THR A 73 1.75 5.25 12.58
C THR A 73 0.70 4.31 12.02
N PHE A 74 0.02 4.71 10.96
CA PHE A 74 -0.92 3.85 10.25
C PHE A 74 -0.19 2.85 9.35
N PRO A 75 -0.70 1.62 9.21
CA PRO A 75 -0.05 0.60 8.39
C PRO A 75 -0.16 0.99 6.92
N LEU A 76 0.94 1.21 6.21
CA LEU A 76 0.93 1.50 4.76
C LEU A 76 1.59 0.35 3.99
N ALA A 77 0.77 -0.48 3.35
CA ALA A 77 1.22 -1.46 2.37
C ALA A 77 0.83 -0.99 0.97
N PHE A 78 1.72 -0.21 0.36
CA PHE A 78 1.64 0.21 -1.03
C PHE A 78 2.87 -0.27 -1.78
N ASP A 79 2.63 -0.88 -2.93
CA ASP A 79 3.67 -1.23 -3.89
C ASP A 79 3.36 -0.57 -5.23
N VAL A 80 4.39 -0.08 -5.93
CA VAL A 80 4.21 0.65 -7.20
C VAL A 80 3.58 -0.23 -8.30
N GLN A 81 3.86 -1.54 -8.29
CA GLN A 81 3.37 -2.46 -9.31
C GLN A 81 2.04 -3.10 -8.92
N ARG A 82 1.89 -3.48 -7.64
CA ARG A 82 0.71 -4.20 -7.13
C ARG A 82 -0.35 -3.28 -6.54
N GLY A 83 -0.01 -2.04 -6.24
CA GLY A 83 -0.87 -1.10 -5.55
C GLY A 83 -1.01 -1.40 -4.06
N HIS A 84 -2.16 -1.03 -3.51
CA HIS A 84 -2.52 -1.20 -2.11
C HIS A 84 -2.85 -2.67 -1.79
N ASN A 85 -2.35 -3.19 -0.67
CA ASN A 85 -2.71 -4.53 -0.17
C ASN A 85 -4.04 -4.51 0.61
N TYR A 86 -5.15 -4.58 -0.12
CA TYR A 86 -6.50 -4.55 0.46
C TYR A 86 -6.81 -5.68 1.45
N SER A 87 -6.28 -6.88 1.23
CA SER A 87 -6.51 -8.00 2.14
C SER A 87 -5.79 -7.79 3.49
N MET A 88 -4.59 -7.20 3.48
CA MET A 88 -3.92 -6.76 4.71
C MET A 88 -4.76 -5.72 5.45
N TYR A 89 -5.21 -4.67 4.77
CA TYR A 89 -6.04 -3.62 5.41
C TYR A 89 -7.31 -4.19 6.04
N SER A 90 -7.98 -5.14 5.38
CA SER A 90 -9.16 -5.80 5.92
C SER A 90 -8.87 -6.60 7.19
N ARG A 91 -7.76 -7.34 7.25
CA ARG A 91 -7.37 -8.11 8.44
C ARG A 91 -7.02 -7.18 9.61
N VAL A 92 -6.26 -6.12 9.34
CA VAL A 92 -5.92 -5.14 10.37
C VAL A 92 -7.15 -4.38 10.85
N LEU A 93 -8.16 -4.16 9.99
CA LEU A 93 -9.41 -3.52 10.41
C LEU A 93 -10.17 -4.34 11.45
N GLU A 94 -10.25 -5.66 11.27
CA GLU A 94 -10.92 -6.54 12.24
C GLU A 94 -10.17 -6.55 13.58
N GLU A 95 -8.83 -6.64 13.57
CA GLU A 95 -8.03 -6.51 14.80
C GLU A 95 -8.15 -5.12 15.43
N ALA A 96 -8.13 -4.04 14.63
CA ALA A 96 -8.28 -2.68 15.14
C ALA A 96 -9.66 -2.46 15.80
N LYS A 97 -10.71 -3.09 15.28
CA LYS A 97 -12.05 -3.11 15.89
C LYS A 97 -12.04 -3.92 17.19
N TYR A 98 -11.46 -5.12 17.18
CA TYR A 98 -11.34 -5.98 18.37
C TYR A 98 -10.60 -5.28 19.51
N PHE A 99 -9.44 -4.70 19.23
CA PHE A 99 -8.65 -3.91 20.16
C PHE A 99 -9.16 -2.48 20.36
N GLN A 100 -10.30 -2.12 19.76
CA GLN A 100 -10.96 -0.81 19.93
C GLN A 100 -9.99 0.37 19.77
N CYS A 101 -9.31 0.43 18.62
CA CYS A 101 -8.38 1.50 18.24
C CYS A 101 -9.10 2.51 17.32
N PRO A 102 -9.86 3.49 17.86
CA PRO A 102 -10.85 4.25 17.08
C PRO A 102 -10.25 5.04 15.91
N LEU A 103 -9.06 5.62 16.07
CA LEU A 103 -8.42 6.39 15.00
C LEU A 103 -7.90 5.47 13.87
N LEU A 104 -7.34 4.31 14.23
CA LEU A 104 -6.93 3.30 13.25
C LEU A 104 -8.14 2.72 12.51
N VAL A 105 -9.24 2.45 13.23
CA VAL A 105 -10.51 2.00 12.63
C VAL A 105 -11.02 3.05 11.64
N ALA A 106 -11.12 4.32 12.05
CA ALA A 106 -11.57 5.40 11.18
C ALA A 106 -10.71 5.53 9.92
N TRP A 107 -9.39 5.45 10.07
CA TRP A 107 -8.45 5.53 8.95
C TRP A 107 -8.62 4.38 7.95
N LEU A 108 -8.85 3.15 8.44
CA LEU A 108 -9.06 1.97 7.61
C LEU A 108 -10.45 1.95 6.95
N GLU A 109 -11.51 2.28 7.67
CA GLU A 109 -12.89 2.32 7.16
C GLU A 109 -13.07 3.38 6.08
N ASP A 110 -12.50 4.56 6.29
CA ASP A 110 -12.60 5.68 5.35
C ASP A 110 -11.58 5.55 4.19
N ALA A 111 -10.87 4.42 4.14
CA ALA A 111 -9.85 4.10 3.13
C ALA A 111 -8.80 5.20 2.94
N CYS A 112 -8.39 5.84 4.05
CA CYS A 112 -7.46 6.96 4.06
C CYS A 112 -6.07 6.58 3.50
N TYR A 113 -5.72 5.29 3.45
CA TYR A 113 -4.52 4.80 2.77
C TYR A 113 -4.43 5.25 1.30
N ASN A 114 -5.54 5.45 0.61
CA ASN A 114 -5.55 5.95 -0.78
C ASN A 114 -5.04 7.39 -0.90
N LYS A 115 -5.00 8.13 0.21
CA LYS A 115 -4.51 9.51 0.27
C LYS A 115 -3.04 9.58 0.72
N CYS A 116 -2.48 8.48 1.22
CA CYS A 116 -1.09 8.41 1.68
C CYS A 116 -0.07 8.43 0.54
N VAL A 117 -0.44 8.02 -0.66
CA VAL A 117 0.44 8.03 -1.83
C VAL A 117 -0.27 8.71 -2.97
N THR A 118 0.24 9.89 -3.35
CA THR A 118 -0.22 10.62 -4.53
C THR A 118 0.74 10.39 -5.70
N TRP A 119 0.35 10.76 -6.90
CA TRP A 119 1.24 10.68 -8.06
C TRP A 119 1.09 11.92 -8.95
N ARG A 120 2.17 12.27 -9.64
CA ARG A 120 2.17 13.26 -10.71
C ARG A 120 2.70 12.63 -11.98
N VAL A 121 2.16 13.07 -13.12
CA VAL A 121 2.68 12.70 -14.44
C VAL A 121 3.28 13.92 -15.10
N GLU A 122 4.54 13.80 -15.48
CA GLU A 122 5.23 14.77 -16.33
C GLU A 122 5.38 14.17 -17.72
N THR A 123 5.06 14.96 -18.75
CA THR A 123 5.20 14.54 -20.15
C THR A 123 6.22 15.41 -20.88
N THR A 124 7.19 14.79 -21.51
CA THR A 124 8.19 15.47 -22.35
C THR A 124 8.20 14.90 -23.76
N ILE A 125 8.59 15.71 -24.75
CA ILE A 125 8.80 15.24 -26.11
C ILE A 125 10.31 15.05 -26.31
N GLN A 126 10.72 13.89 -26.80
CA GLN A 126 12.11 13.54 -27.08
C GLN A 126 12.26 13.12 -28.54
N GLU A 127 13.38 13.50 -29.15
CA GLU A 127 13.75 13.01 -30.49
C GLU A 127 14.08 11.52 -30.42
N ALA A 128 13.74 10.77 -31.47
CA ALA A 128 13.94 9.32 -31.51
C ALA A 128 15.41 8.88 -31.39
N THR A 129 16.35 9.76 -31.74
CA THR A 129 17.80 9.51 -31.69
C THR A 129 18.41 9.68 -30.30
N GLU A 130 17.70 10.31 -29.36
CA GLU A 130 18.23 10.70 -28.03
C GLU A 130 17.44 10.06 -26.88
N LEU A 131 16.90 8.86 -27.10
CA LEU A 131 16.07 8.16 -26.11
C LEU A 131 16.89 7.80 -24.86
N ALA A 132 16.89 8.70 -23.88
CA ALA A 132 17.55 8.52 -22.59
C ALA A 132 16.56 8.77 -21.46
N SER A 133 16.50 7.83 -20.52
CA SER A 133 15.72 7.98 -19.30
C SER A 133 16.49 7.54 -18.07
N SER A 134 16.61 8.46 -17.11
CA SER A 134 16.98 8.19 -15.73
C SER A 134 15.76 8.36 -14.82
N GLY A 135 15.79 7.73 -13.65
CA GLY A 135 14.75 7.81 -12.63
C GLY A 135 15.32 7.47 -11.26
N ASN A 136 14.57 7.76 -10.20
CA ASN A 136 14.87 7.36 -8.83
C ASN A 136 13.85 6.32 -8.32
N GLY A 137 13.98 5.87 -7.08
CA GLY A 137 13.08 4.86 -6.48
C GLY A 137 11.61 5.27 -6.35
N SER A 138 11.28 6.56 -6.54
CA SER A 138 9.91 7.09 -6.53
C SER A 138 9.32 7.24 -7.92
N THR A 139 10.10 6.98 -8.97
CA THR A 139 9.70 7.15 -10.37
C THR A 139 9.35 5.79 -10.98
N ARG A 140 8.17 5.68 -11.58
CA ARG A 140 7.80 4.51 -12.39
C ARG A 140 8.58 4.51 -13.70
N ASP A 141 8.81 3.33 -14.26
CA ASP A 141 9.32 3.18 -15.62
C ASP A 141 8.57 4.12 -16.59
N PRO A 142 9.30 4.97 -17.33
CA PRO A 142 8.69 5.92 -18.23
C PRO A 142 7.93 5.21 -19.34
N LYS A 143 6.77 5.75 -19.69
CA LYS A 143 5.97 5.26 -20.82
C LYS A 143 6.29 6.08 -22.06
N PHE A 144 6.66 5.38 -23.12
CA PHE A 144 6.94 5.97 -24.43
C PHE A 144 5.77 5.76 -25.36
N SER A 145 5.36 6.79 -26.07
CA SER A 145 4.36 6.69 -27.14
C SER A 145 4.79 7.52 -28.35
N PRO A 146 4.54 7.07 -29.59
CA PRO A 146 4.90 7.84 -30.77
C PRO A 146 4.15 9.18 -30.76
N TYR A 147 4.88 10.29 -30.90
CA TYR A 147 4.30 11.63 -30.98
C TYR A 147 4.18 12.11 -32.43
N SER A 148 5.29 12.08 -33.17
CA SER A 148 5.32 12.39 -34.60
C SER A 148 6.02 11.30 -35.40
N LYS A 149 5.62 11.19 -36.66
CA LYS A 149 6.25 10.32 -37.65
C LYS A 149 6.57 11.15 -38.88
N CYS A 150 7.69 10.86 -39.51
CA CYS A 150 8.05 11.42 -40.81
C CYS A 150 8.09 10.31 -41.87
N ALA A 151 7.99 10.74 -43.12
CA ALA A 151 8.11 9.88 -44.29
C ALA A 151 9.57 9.88 -44.76
N GLU A 152 10.24 8.74 -44.66
CA GLU A 152 11.61 8.57 -45.17
C GLU A 152 11.57 7.81 -46.50
N LYS A 153 12.31 8.32 -47.49
CA LYS A 153 12.43 7.67 -48.80
C LYS A 153 13.51 6.61 -48.76
N VAL A 154 13.12 5.35 -48.89
CA VAL A 154 14.04 4.20 -48.89
C VAL A 154 14.25 3.73 -50.32
N TYR A 155 15.50 3.68 -50.76
CA TYR A 155 15.83 3.28 -52.13
C TYR A 155 15.46 1.81 -52.38
N GLU A 156 14.70 1.59 -53.45
CA GLU A 156 14.32 0.26 -53.92
C GLU A 156 15.32 -0.25 -54.95
N CYS A 157 15.71 -1.52 -54.79
CA CYS A 157 16.64 -2.14 -55.71
C CYS A 157 15.93 -2.42 -57.06
N PRO A 158 16.48 -1.97 -58.20
CA PRO A 158 15.91 -2.25 -59.53
C PRO A 158 15.78 -3.74 -59.88
N ARG A 159 16.46 -4.60 -59.09
CA ARG A 159 16.40 -6.07 -59.23
C ARG A 159 15.53 -6.73 -58.16
N GLY A 160 14.84 -5.96 -57.31
CA GLY A 160 13.97 -6.46 -56.24
C GLY A 160 14.67 -7.34 -55.19
N ILE A 161 16.00 -7.21 -55.02
CA ILE A 161 16.77 -8.05 -54.09
C ILE A 161 16.60 -7.49 -52.67
N PRO A 162 16.01 -8.23 -51.70
CA PRO A 162 15.72 -7.69 -50.37
C PRO A 162 16.96 -7.18 -49.63
N GLY A 163 18.10 -7.89 -49.75
CA GLY A 163 19.37 -7.47 -49.14
C GLY A 163 20.02 -6.22 -49.75
N HIS A 164 19.45 -5.66 -50.83
CA HIS A 164 19.93 -4.45 -51.49
C HIS A 164 19.11 -3.20 -51.17
N ARG A 165 18.05 -3.33 -50.36
CA ARG A 165 17.19 -2.23 -49.95
C ARG A 165 17.98 -1.15 -49.19
N GLY A 166 17.67 0.12 -49.43
CA GLY A 166 18.48 1.25 -48.94
C GLY A 166 19.82 1.42 -49.66
N GLY A 167 20.10 0.65 -50.72
CA GLY A 167 21.16 0.91 -51.70
C GLY A 167 22.57 0.47 -51.31
N LYS A 168 22.84 0.15 -50.03
CA LYS A 168 24.20 -0.16 -49.53
C LYS A 168 24.87 -1.36 -50.22
N ALA A 169 24.10 -2.35 -50.67
CA ALA A 169 24.62 -3.55 -51.35
C ALA A 169 24.45 -3.53 -52.89
N CYS A 170 23.95 -2.44 -53.47
CA CYS A 170 23.76 -2.34 -54.92
C CYS A 170 25.10 -2.22 -55.67
N GLY A 171 25.49 -3.29 -56.36
CA GLY A 171 26.67 -3.31 -57.23
C GLY A 171 26.37 -3.03 -58.72
N ARG A 172 27.38 -3.26 -59.57
CA ARG A 172 27.33 -3.05 -61.03
C ARG A 172 26.13 -3.71 -61.72
N LYS A 173 25.77 -4.94 -61.32
CA LYS A 173 24.62 -5.67 -61.88
C LYS A 173 23.28 -4.95 -61.66
N CYS A 174 23.13 -4.22 -60.56
CA CYS A 174 21.90 -3.46 -60.28
C CYS A 174 21.85 -2.18 -61.10
N ARG A 175 22.99 -1.50 -61.28
CA ARG A 175 23.09 -0.33 -62.17
C ARG A 175 22.77 -0.69 -63.63
N ASN A 176 23.25 -1.84 -64.09
CA ASN A 176 22.92 -2.32 -65.44
C ASN A 176 21.41 -2.62 -65.60
N ALA A 177 20.77 -3.17 -64.55
CA ALA A 177 19.33 -3.43 -64.56
C ALA A 177 18.51 -2.12 -64.50
N GLN A 178 19.03 -1.08 -63.85
CA GLN A 178 18.43 0.25 -63.83
C GLN A 178 18.54 0.96 -65.18
N GLY A 179 19.66 0.80 -65.88
CA GLY A 179 19.90 1.49 -67.15
C GLY A 179 19.81 3.01 -67.01
N ASN A 180 18.93 3.61 -67.80
CA ASN A 180 18.64 5.05 -67.79
C ASN A 180 17.38 5.41 -66.97
N ASP A 181 16.72 4.42 -66.37
CA ASP A 181 15.50 4.65 -65.62
C ASP A 181 15.79 5.40 -64.32
N PRO A 182 14.89 6.29 -63.88
CA PRO A 182 15.06 7.01 -62.63
C PRO A 182 15.14 6.06 -61.43
N ARG A 183 15.78 6.50 -60.35
CA ARG A 183 15.81 5.73 -59.10
C ARG A 183 14.42 5.73 -58.49
N GLU A 184 13.95 4.54 -58.13
CA GLU A 184 12.70 4.36 -57.39
C GLU A 184 12.96 4.32 -55.89
N PHE A 185 12.00 4.85 -55.13
CA PHE A 185 12.05 4.91 -53.68
C PHE A 185 10.68 4.53 -53.13
N ASP A 186 10.69 3.68 -52.12
CA ASP A 186 9.53 3.43 -51.27
C ASP A 186 9.47 4.49 -50.15
N THR A 187 8.30 4.67 -49.56
CA THR A 187 8.08 5.61 -48.44
C THR A 187 7.81 4.84 -47.16
N GLU A 188 8.73 4.93 -46.21
CA GLU A 188 8.56 4.34 -44.89
C GLU A 188 8.16 5.39 -43.86
N SER A 189 7.29 5.00 -42.93
CA SER A 189 6.93 5.86 -41.80
C SER A 189 7.89 5.60 -40.63
N VAL A 190 8.73 6.58 -40.32
CA VAL A 190 9.71 6.51 -39.23
C VAL A 190 9.23 7.38 -38.07
N ILE A 191 9.38 6.91 -36.84
CA ILE A 191 9.06 7.70 -35.66
C ILE A 191 10.14 8.76 -35.49
N GLU A 192 9.74 10.02 -35.53
CA GLU A 192 10.63 11.16 -35.39
C GLU A 192 10.75 11.56 -33.91
N LYS A 193 9.60 11.61 -33.21
CA LYS A 193 9.54 12.03 -31.81
C LYS A 193 8.70 11.09 -30.96
N TRP A 194 9.11 10.92 -29.72
CA TRP A 194 8.40 10.22 -28.67
C TRP A 194 7.83 11.23 -27.68
N ILE A 195 6.60 10.98 -27.20
CA ILE A 195 6.15 11.54 -25.94
C ILE A 195 6.51 10.55 -24.83
N VAL A 196 7.16 11.07 -23.80
CA VAL A 196 7.66 10.32 -22.65
C VAL A 196 6.88 10.78 -21.42
N ALA A 197 6.06 9.90 -20.86
CA ALA A 197 5.34 10.14 -19.63
C ALA A 197 6.07 9.52 -18.44
N ARG A 198 6.48 10.35 -17.47
CA ARG A 198 7.13 9.96 -16.22
C ARG A 198 6.12 10.10 -15.09
N THR A 199 5.87 9.01 -14.37
CA THR A 199 5.01 9.02 -13.18
C THR A 199 5.88 9.01 -11.95
N GLU A 200 5.72 9.99 -11.07
CA GLU A 200 6.40 10.06 -9.78
C GLU A 200 5.39 9.92 -8.64
N TYR A 201 5.67 9.00 -7.72
CA TYR A 201 4.86 8.79 -6.51
C TYR A 201 5.39 9.66 -5.37
N LEU A 202 4.47 10.36 -4.71
CA LEU A 202 4.78 11.30 -3.64
C LEU A 202 4.09 10.85 -2.35
N PRO A 203 4.86 10.51 -1.28
CA PRO A 203 4.28 10.18 0.01
C PRO A 203 3.62 11.40 0.65
N HIS A 204 2.40 11.24 1.12
CA HIS A 204 1.63 12.27 1.78
C HIS A 204 1.59 12.02 3.30
N LEU A 205 2.62 12.50 3.99
CA LEU A 205 2.84 12.21 5.41
C LEU A 205 1.67 12.59 6.33
N GLY A 206 0.89 13.62 5.98
CA GLY A 206 -0.26 14.06 6.78
C GLY A 206 -1.42 13.06 6.88
N TRP A 207 -1.39 11.96 6.12
CA TRP A 207 -2.35 10.85 6.21
C TRP A 207 -1.75 9.59 6.85
N MET A 208 -0.45 9.59 7.20
CA MET A 208 0.27 8.37 7.61
C MET A 208 0.33 8.17 9.13
N THR A 209 -0.13 9.15 9.93
CA THR A 209 -0.14 9.08 11.39
C THR A 209 -1.43 9.61 11.98
N ASP A 210 -1.76 9.17 13.19
CA ASP A 210 -2.93 9.67 13.95
C ASP A 210 -2.84 11.13 14.37
N SER A 211 -1.62 11.67 14.40
CA SER A 211 -1.30 13.09 14.59
C SER A 211 -1.18 13.87 13.26
N GLY A 212 -1.43 13.21 12.12
CA GLY A 212 -1.32 13.81 10.80
C GLY A 212 -2.38 14.89 10.58
N LYS A 213 -1.94 16.10 10.17
CA LYS A 213 -2.83 17.27 10.03
C LYS A 213 -4.02 17.01 9.11
N ASP A 214 -3.82 16.29 8.01
CA ASP A 214 -4.84 16.05 6.99
C ASP A 214 -5.82 14.96 7.44
N PHE A 215 -5.32 13.94 8.14
CA PHE A 215 -6.16 12.95 8.79
C PHE A 215 -7.03 13.57 9.90
N LEU A 216 -6.46 14.42 10.74
CA LEU A 216 -7.22 15.13 11.79
C LEU A 216 -8.29 16.06 11.19
N ALA A 217 -7.97 16.78 10.11
CA ALA A 217 -8.95 17.60 9.39
C ALA A 217 -10.09 16.76 8.80
N HIS A 218 -9.78 15.56 8.31
CA HIS A 218 -10.77 14.60 7.82
C HIS A 218 -11.66 14.05 8.93
N LEU A 219 -11.11 13.74 10.09
CA LEU A 219 -11.92 13.31 11.24
C LEU A 219 -12.90 14.39 11.70
N ALA A 220 -12.49 15.66 11.64
CA ALA A 220 -13.35 16.79 12.01
C ALA A 220 -14.58 16.94 11.08
N THR A 221 -14.50 16.44 9.84
CA THR A 221 -15.59 16.47 8.86
C THR A 221 -16.33 15.14 8.74
N ARG A 222 -15.85 14.08 9.41
CA ARG A 222 -16.49 12.77 9.42
C ARG A 222 -17.85 12.90 10.12
N PRO A 223 -18.98 12.59 9.45
CA PRO A 223 -20.26 12.52 10.11
C PRO A 223 -20.12 11.50 11.23
N THR A 224 -20.50 11.86 12.46
CA THR A 224 -20.60 10.88 13.54
C THR A 224 -21.67 9.89 13.13
N LEU A 225 -21.27 8.75 12.53
CA LEU A 225 -22.10 7.57 12.51
C LEU A 225 -22.41 7.27 13.96
N ASP A 226 -23.68 7.47 14.30
CA ASP A 226 -24.32 7.25 15.58
C ASP A 226 -23.62 6.10 16.34
N MET A 227 -22.69 6.47 17.23
CA MET A 227 -22.22 5.60 18.29
C MET A 227 -23.41 5.47 19.22
N ASN A 228 -24.37 4.63 18.84
CA ASN A 228 -25.56 4.34 19.61
C ASN A 228 -25.09 3.77 20.96
N PRO A 229 -25.17 4.52 22.07
CA PRO A 229 -24.62 4.07 23.35
C PRO A 229 -25.40 2.86 23.90
N GLY A 230 -26.53 2.50 23.29
CA GLY A 230 -27.46 1.47 23.76
C GLY A 230 -27.22 0.05 23.27
N LEU A 231 -26.22 -0.23 22.42
CA LEU A 231 -25.96 -1.59 21.93
C LEU A 231 -24.69 -2.25 22.49
N CYS A 232 -23.89 -1.52 23.26
CA CYS A 232 -22.65 -2.05 23.84
C CYS A 232 -22.86 -2.82 25.18
N GLU A 233 -24.01 -2.69 25.84
CA GLU A 233 -24.20 -3.28 27.19
C GLU A 233 -25.02 -4.58 27.26
N ARG A 234 -25.64 -5.04 26.17
CA ARG A 234 -26.49 -6.26 26.22
C ARG A 234 -26.20 -7.33 25.18
N ALA A 235 -25.33 -7.07 24.20
CA ALA A 235 -25.02 -8.04 23.14
C ALA A 235 -23.67 -8.78 23.32
N PHE A 236 -22.73 -8.26 24.10
CA PHE A 236 -21.39 -8.85 24.24
C PHE A 236 -21.25 -9.84 25.42
N ILE A 237 -22.14 -9.77 26.43
CA ILE A 237 -22.07 -10.63 27.62
C ILE A 237 -22.78 -11.99 27.41
N SER A 238 -23.59 -12.17 26.37
CA SER A 238 -24.46 -13.35 26.23
C SER A 238 -23.91 -14.52 25.38
N ARG A 239 -22.77 -14.41 24.70
CA ARG A 239 -22.31 -15.49 23.77
C ARG A 239 -20.93 -16.09 23.99
N ARG A 240 -20.11 -15.60 24.94
CA ARG A 240 -18.80 -16.22 25.24
C ARG A 240 -18.62 -16.81 26.65
N MET A 241 -19.55 -16.60 27.59
CA MET A 241 -19.51 -17.30 28.89
C MET A 241 -20.08 -18.74 28.88
N LYS A 242 -20.66 -19.21 27.76
CA LYS A 242 -21.09 -20.62 27.64
C LYS A 242 -19.98 -21.57 27.21
N ALA A 243 -18.85 -21.07 26.73
CA ALA A 243 -17.72 -21.92 26.32
C ALA A 243 -16.86 -22.39 27.50
N LEU A 244 -16.86 -21.66 28.63
CA LEU A 244 -16.10 -22.04 29.83
C LEU A 244 -16.87 -22.95 30.80
N LEU A 245 -18.21 -23.06 30.69
CA LEU A 245 -18.99 -23.99 31.52
C LEU A 245 -19.16 -25.40 30.92
N CYS A 246 -18.77 -25.64 29.66
CA CYS A 246 -18.81 -26.99 29.08
C CYS A 246 -17.56 -27.85 29.35
N TYR A 247 -16.50 -27.28 29.93
CA TYR A 247 -15.26 -28.01 30.24
C TYR A 247 -15.11 -28.48 31.70
N LEU A 248 -16.08 -28.16 32.57
CA LEU A 248 -16.07 -28.53 34.00
C LEU A 248 -17.13 -29.57 34.40
N LEU A 249 -17.71 -30.29 33.44
CA LEU A 249 -18.66 -31.39 33.69
C LEU A 249 -18.32 -32.70 32.94
N LEU A 250 -17.06 -32.89 32.53
CA LEU A 250 -16.63 -34.14 31.88
C LEU A 250 -15.36 -34.77 32.45
N PHE A 251 -14.88 -34.36 33.63
CA PHE A 251 -14.03 -35.19 34.51
C PHE A 251 -14.28 -34.82 35.98
#